data_AF-A0A377LRD1-F1
#
_entry.id   AF-A0A377LRD1-F1
#
_cell.length_a   1.000
_cell.length_b   1.000
_cell.length_c   1.000
_cell.angle_alpha   90.00
_cell.angle_beta   90.00
_cell.angle_gamma   90.00
#
_symmetry.space_group_name_H-M   'P 1'
#
loop_
_entity.id
_entity.type
_entity.pdbx_description
1 polymer ?
#
loop_
_entity_poly.entity_id
_entity_poly.type
_entity_poly.pdbx_seq_one_letter_code
_entity_poly.pdbx_strand_id
1 'polypeptide(L)'
;MHFLPDIYVPCDQCKGKRYNRETLEIKYKGKTIHEVLDMTIEEAREFFDAVPALARKLQTLMDVGLTYIRLGQSATRSLEVKRSA
;
A
#
# COMPACT_ATOMS: atom_id res chain seq x y z
N MET A 1 13.34 -20.84 -28.24
CA MET A 1 13.14 -21.07 -26.80
C MET A 1 12.14 -20.04 -26.30
N HIS A 2 10.98 -20.47 -25.83
CA HIS A 2 9.89 -19.56 -25.45
C HIS A 2 10.18 -18.94 -24.08
N PHE A 3 10.50 -17.65 -24.10
CA PHE A 3 10.55 -16.75 -22.94
C PHE A 3 9.11 -16.44 -22.52
N LEU A 4 8.55 -17.19 -21.58
CA LEU A 4 7.29 -16.79 -20.95
C LEU A 4 7.59 -15.68 -19.93
N PRO A 5 6.76 -14.63 -19.86
CA PRO A 5 6.92 -13.58 -18.87
C PRO A 5 6.69 -14.12 -17.46
N ASP A 6 7.33 -13.51 -16.46
CA ASP A 6 7.19 -13.90 -15.06
C ASP A 6 5.73 -13.83 -14.60
N ILE A 7 5.25 -14.94 -14.04
CA ILE A 7 3.90 -15.07 -13.49
C ILE A 7 3.98 -14.93 -11.98
N TYR A 8 3.27 -13.94 -11.43
CA TYR A 8 3.15 -13.76 -9.99
C TYR A 8 1.95 -14.56 -9.47
N VAL A 9 2.22 -15.60 -8.69
CA VAL A 9 1.18 -16.41 -8.04
C VAL A 9 0.98 -15.92 -6.60
N PRO A 10 -0.26 -15.68 -6.15
CA PRO A 10 -0.54 -15.37 -4.76
C PRO A 10 0.00 -16.46 -3.82
N CYS A 11 0.63 -16.07 -2.72
CA CYS A 11 1.14 -17.03 -1.74
C CYS A 11 -0.01 -17.72 -1.00
N ASP A 12 -0.03 -19.06 -0.97
CA ASP A 12 -1.10 -19.84 -0.31
C ASP A 12 -1.13 -19.66 1.22
N GLN A 13 0.02 -19.37 1.83
CA GLN A 13 0.13 -19.21 3.29
C GLN A 13 -0.44 -17.89 3.77
N CYS A 14 -0.03 -16.77 3.15
CA CYS A 14 -0.47 -15.44 3.57
C CYS A 14 -1.65 -14.91 2.73
N LYS A 15 -2.03 -15.59 1.65
CA LYS A 15 -3.10 -15.21 0.71
C LYS A 15 -2.99 -13.77 0.21
N GLY A 16 -1.76 -13.32 -0.03
CA GLY A 16 -1.47 -11.94 -0.47
C GLY A 16 -1.41 -10.90 0.64
N LYS A 17 -1.60 -11.27 1.92
CA LYS A 17 -1.52 -10.33 3.05
C LYS A 17 -0.09 -9.91 3.41
N ARG A 18 0.93 -10.65 2.96
CA ARG A 18 2.38 -10.37 3.15
C ARG A 18 2.89 -10.43 4.60
N TYR A 19 2.05 -10.79 5.56
CA TYR A 19 2.41 -10.91 6.98
C TYR A 19 2.03 -12.29 7.54
N ASN A 20 2.72 -12.71 8.59
CA ASN A 20 2.39 -13.91 9.34
C ASN A 20 1.12 -13.69 10.19
N ARG A 21 0.57 -14.79 10.74
CA ARG A 21 -0.67 -14.74 11.54
C ARG A 21 -0.52 -13.86 12.78
N GLU A 22 0.57 -14.01 13.52
CA GLU A 22 0.84 -13.28 14.76
C GLU A 22 0.84 -11.76 14.54
N THR A 23 1.45 -11.30 13.44
CA THR A 23 1.46 -9.87 13.06
C THR A 23 0.06 -9.37 12.70
N LEU A 24 -0.76 -10.21 12.06
CA LEU A 24 -2.14 -9.86 11.68
C LEU A 24 -3.10 -9.84 12.88
N GLU A 25 -2.70 -10.33 14.05
CA GLU A 25 -3.49 -10.24 15.28
C GLU A 25 -3.32 -8.87 15.96
N ILE A 26 -2.23 -8.13 15.67
CA ILE A 26 -1.97 -6.80 16.21
C ILE A 26 -2.87 -5.78 15.52
N LYS A 27 -3.56 -4.96 16.33
CA LYS A 27 -4.49 -3.93 15.86
C LYS A 27 -4.08 -2.54 16.34
N TYR A 28 -4.14 -1.58 15.44
CA TYR A 28 -4.06 -0.15 15.74
C TYR A 28 -5.41 0.49 15.40
N LYS A 29 -6.03 1.18 16.36
CA LYS A 29 -7.40 1.73 16.24
C LYS A 29 -8.41 0.72 15.66
N GLY A 30 -8.30 -0.54 16.08
CA GLY A 30 -9.19 -1.63 15.63
C GLY A 30 -8.86 -2.25 14.28
N LYS A 31 -7.86 -1.75 13.54
CA LYS A 31 -7.43 -2.27 12.24
C LYS A 31 -6.05 -2.95 12.31
N THR A 32 -5.90 -4.05 11.59
CA THR A 32 -4.63 -4.76 11.37
C THR A 32 -3.76 -4.03 10.35
N ILE A 33 -2.47 -4.37 10.27
CA ILE A 33 -1.56 -3.75 9.28
C ILE A 33 -2.03 -3.97 7.84
N HIS A 34 -2.64 -5.13 7.54
CA HIS A 34 -3.15 -5.42 6.21
C HIS A 34 -4.35 -4.53 5.87
N GLU A 35 -5.27 -4.35 6.80
CA GLU A 35 -6.42 -3.44 6.61
C GLU A 35 -5.97 -2.00 6.45
N VAL A 36 -4.93 -1.58 7.18
CA VAL A 36 -4.32 -0.25 7.04
C VAL A 36 -3.72 -0.07 5.64
N LEU A 37 -3.00 -1.07 5.13
CA LEU A 37 -2.42 -1.02 3.79
C LEU A 37 -3.48 -1.07 2.68
N ASP A 38 -4.69 -1.55 2.96
CA ASP A 38 -5.78 -1.58 1.99
C ASP A 38 -6.56 -0.26 1.90
N MET A 39 -6.32 0.67 2.84
CA MET A 39 -6.96 2.00 2.84
C MET A 39 -6.41 2.88 1.71
N THR A 40 -7.26 3.77 1.21
CA THR A 40 -6.86 4.83 0.28
C THR A 40 -6.02 5.89 0.99
N ILE A 41 -5.31 6.73 0.23
CA ILE A 41 -4.57 7.88 0.79
C ILE A 41 -5.52 8.82 1.55
N GLU A 42 -6.73 9.05 1.04
CA GLU A 42 -7.74 9.87 1.68
C GLU A 42 -8.16 9.31 3.04
N GLU A 43 -8.57 8.04 3.10
CA GLU A 43 -8.93 7.35 4.34
C GLU A 43 -7.75 7.30 5.32
N ALA A 44 -6.55 7.03 4.80
CA ALA A 44 -5.35 6.96 5.62
C ALA A 44 -4.98 8.31 6.23
N ARG A 45 -5.18 9.41 5.51
CA ARG A 45 -4.88 10.75 6.02
C ARG A 45 -5.70 11.02 7.27
N GLU A 46 -7.01 10.83 7.20
CA GLU A 46 -7.90 10.98 8.35
C GLU A 46 -7.55 10.00 9.49
N PHE A 47 -7.27 8.75 9.15
CA PHE A 47 -6.91 7.71 10.12
C PHE A 47 -5.63 8.04 10.92
N PHE A 48 -4.66 8.68 10.27
CA PHE A 48 -3.37 9.05 10.84
C PHE A 48 -3.27 10.52 11.29
N ASP A 49 -4.38 11.25 11.46
CA ASP A 49 -4.39 12.64 11.94
C ASP A 49 -3.65 12.82 13.28
N ALA A 50 -3.71 11.83 14.17
CA ALA A 50 -2.99 11.83 15.44
C ALA A 50 -1.46 11.63 15.33
N VAL A 51 -0.94 11.34 14.14
CA VAL A 51 0.48 11.08 13.87
C VAL A 51 0.99 12.09 12.82
N PRO A 52 1.48 13.26 13.24
CA PRO A 52 1.81 14.37 12.33
C PRO A 52 2.81 14.01 11.23
N ALA A 53 3.77 13.12 11.53
CA ALA A 53 4.78 12.68 10.57
C ALA A 53 4.19 11.89 9.39
N LEU A 54 3.11 11.13 9.62
CA LEU A 54 2.40 10.40 8.57
C LEU A 54 1.40 11.30 7.87
N ALA A 55 0.59 12.05 8.63
CA ALA A 55 -0.40 12.97 8.08
C ALA A 55 0.22 13.95 7.07
N ARG A 56 1.41 14.51 7.37
CA ARG A 56 2.12 15.41 6.45
C ARG A 56 2.49 14.74 5.12
N LYS A 57 2.93 13.48 5.14
CA LYS A 57 3.30 12.75 3.91
C LYS A 57 2.07 12.39 3.09
N LEU A 58 0.99 11.98 3.75
CA LEU A 58 -0.28 11.67 3.12
C LEU A 58 -0.92 12.93 2.51
N GLN A 59 -0.82 14.07 3.20
CA GLN A 59 -1.27 15.35 2.69
C GLN A 59 -0.59 15.70 1.36
N THR A 60 0.73 15.53 1.25
CA THR A 60 1.43 15.77 -0.03
C THR A 60 0.88 14.91 -1.17
N LEU A 61 0.51 13.64 -0.89
CA LEU A 61 -0.13 12.76 -1.88
C LEU A 61 -1.55 13.21 -2.23
N MET A 62 -2.30 13.78 -1.29
CA MET A 62 -3.60 14.42 -1.56
C MET A 62 -3.44 15.66 -2.45
N ASP A 63 -2.43 16.50 -2.16
CA ASP A 63 -2.19 17.76 -2.87
C ASP A 63 -1.86 17.54 -4.36
N VAL A 64 -1.24 16.40 -4.70
CA VAL A 64 -0.98 15.99 -6.10
C VAL A 64 -2.14 15.20 -6.74
N GLY A 65 -3.24 14.97 -6.03
CA GLY A 65 -4.44 14.29 -6.54
C GLY A 65 -4.39 12.77 -6.53
N LEU A 66 -3.52 12.14 -5.74
CA LEU A 66 -3.38 10.68 -5.65
C LEU A 66 -4.27 10.05 -4.55
N THR A 67 -5.42 10.67 -4.26
CA THR A 67 -6.31 10.30 -3.14
C THR A 67 -6.85 8.87 -3.23
N TYR A 68 -7.07 8.36 -4.44
CA TYR A 68 -7.65 7.04 -4.72
C TYR A 68 -6.67 5.86 -4.62
N ILE A 69 -5.37 6.12 -4.50
CA ILE A 69 -4.34 5.08 -4.42
C ILE A 69 -4.40 4.41 -3.04
N ARG A 70 -4.28 3.08 -3.01
CA ARG A 70 -4.16 2.34 -1.74
C ARG A 70 -2.72 2.38 -1.22
N LEU A 71 -2.55 2.48 0.09
CA LEU A 71 -1.22 2.52 0.73
C LEU A 71 -0.33 1.33 0.37
N GLY A 72 -0.92 0.14 0.24
CA GLY A 72 -0.25 -1.11 -0.08
C GLY A 72 -0.12 -1.41 -1.57
N GLN A 73 -0.60 -0.53 -2.46
CA GLN A 73 -0.56 -0.75 -3.89
C GLN A 73 0.89 -0.81 -4.37
N SER A 74 1.25 -1.92 -5.02
CA SER A 74 2.60 -2.10 -5.56
C SER A 74 2.80 -1.20 -6.78
N ALA A 75 3.87 -0.41 -6.79
CA ALA A 75 4.23 0.46 -7.90
C ALA A 75 4.88 -0.27 -9.09
N THR A 76 4.65 -1.58 -9.25
CA THR A 76 5.42 -2.50 -10.09
C THR A 76 5.28 -2.30 -11.60
N ARG A 77 4.51 -1.30 -12.07
CA ARG A 77 4.48 -0.96 -13.51
C ARG A 77 4.27 0.51 -13.86
N SER A 78 3.85 1.34 -12.91
CA SER A 78 3.33 2.69 -13.20
C SER A 78 4.28 3.84 -12.85
N LEU A 79 5.47 3.54 -12.32
CA LEU A 79 6.49 4.53 -11.96
C LEU A 79 7.78 4.40 -12.78
N GLU A 80 7.73 3.86 -14.01
CA GLU A 80 8.64 4.35 -15.06
C GLU A 80 8.30 5.81 -15.34
N VAL A 81 8.68 6.67 -14.39
CA VAL A 81 9.03 8.07 -14.64
C VAL A 81 9.85 8.04 -15.91
N LYS A 82 9.34 8.72 -16.94
CA LYS A 82 10.00 9.00 -18.21
C LYS A 82 11.51 9.23 -18.01
N ARG A 83 12.30 8.16 -17.97
CA ARG A 83 13.74 8.19 -18.18
C ARG A 83 13.93 8.02 -19.68
N SER A 84 13.41 8.99 -20.43
CA SER A 84 13.87 9.33 -21.76
C SER A 84 14.80 10.51 -21.57
N ALA A 85 16.06 10.20 -21.32
CA ALA A 85 17.21 11.03 -21.62
C ALA A 85 18.25 10.11 -22.25
#